data_AF-A0A645FXV5-F1
#
_entry.id   AF-A0A645FXV5-F1
#
_cell.length_a   1.000
_cell.length_b   1.000
_cell.length_c   1.000
_cell.angle_alpha   90.00
_cell.angle_beta   90.00
_cell.angle_gamma   90.00
#
_symmetry.space_group_name_H-M   'P 1'
#
loop_
_entity.id
_entity.type
_entity.pdbx_description
1 polymer ?
#
loop_
_entity_poly.entity_id
_entity_poly.type
_entity_poly.pdbx_seq_one_letter_code
_entity_poly.pdbx_strand_id
1 'polypeptide(L)'
;MDDSVIYHHLPDNEVGWHAGDKKTEDGGNMTGIGIEMCVNQTGDYQKTLENTAKLIATLMIAYDLGMDEVRFHQDFSGKICPHRLITEGRVKEFRLMIEKEYNKYKEQEKQNESK
;
A
#
# COMPACT_ATOMS: atom_id res chain seq x y z
N MET A 1 4.52 -7.05 6.15
CA MET A 1 3.74 -8.27 5.83
C MET A 1 4.51 -9.13 4.84
N ASP A 2 4.27 -10.42 4.83
CA ASP A 2 4.88 -11.36 3.88
C ASP A 2 3.81 -12.10 3.06
N ASP A 3 4.21 -13.21 2.45
CA ASP A 3 3.35 -14.10 1.66
C ASP A 3 2.28 -14.82 2.48
N SER A 4 2.41 -14.84 3.81
CA SER A 4 1.55 -15.60 4.73
C SER A 4 0.78 -14.75 5.74
N VAL A 5 1.36 -13.67 6.27
CA VAL A 5 0.83 -12.91 7.41
C VAL A 5 0.91 -11.40 7.19
N ILE A 6 -0.16 -10.71 7.59
CA ILE A 6 -0.22 -9.25 7.76
C ILE A 6 -0.18 -8.96 9.26
N TYR A 7 0.72 -8.08 9.68
CA TYR A 7 0.83 -7.61 11.07
C TYR A 7 0.67 -6.09 11.12
N HIS A 8 -0.23 -5.62 11.98
CA HIS A 8 -0.55 -4.22 12.17
C HIS A 8 0.18 -3.69 13.42
N HIS A 9 1.29 -2.96 13.21
CA HIS A 9 2.18 -2.54 14.30
C HIS A 9 1.73 -1.27 15.03
N LEU A 10 1.25 -0.28 14.29
CA LEU A 10 0.79 1.00 14.80
C LEU A 10 -0.67 1.16 14.41
N PRO A 11 -1.56 1.67 15.28
CA PRO A 11 -2.91 2.03 14.88
C PRO A 11 -2.91 3.02 13.71
N ASP A 12 -3.94 2.97 12.86
CA ASP A 12 -4.04 3.84 11.67
C ASP A 12 -4.12 5.35 11.99
N ASN A 13 -4.37 5.70 13.26
CA ASN A 13 -4.42 7.08 13.75
C ASN A 13 -3.17 7.52 14.53
N GLU A 14 -2.08 6.74 14.45
CA GLU A 14 -0.79 7.05 15.08
C GLU A 14 0.26 7.39 14.02
N VAL A 15 1.09 8.41 14.30
CA VAL A 15 2.16 8.86 13.41
C VAL A 15 3.25 7.78 13.27
N GLY A 16 3.54 7.40 12.03
CA GLY A 16 4.66 6.52 11.69
C GLY A 16 5.83 7.27 11.04
N TRP A 17 7.07 6.92 11.39
CA TRP A 17 8.29 7.52 10.82
C TRP A 17 8.88 6.68 9.68
N HIS A 18 8.16 6.53 8.58
CA HIS A 18 8.50 5.61 7.48
C HIS A 18 8.83 6.28 6.12
N ALA A 19 8.41 7.53 5.89
CA ALA A 19 8.50 8.21 4.59
C ALA A 19 9.76 9.06 4.39
N GLY A 20 10.56 9.28 5.45
CA GLY A 20 11.85 9.98 5.35
C GLY A 20 11.77 11.47 5.00
N ASP A 21 10.59 12.09 5.12
CA ASP A 21 10.27 13.47 4.75
C ASP A 21 10.10 14.41 5.95
N LYS A 22 10.66 14.04 7.11
CA LYS A 22 10.60 14.80 8.37
C LYS A 22 9.14 15.03 8.81
N LYS A 23 8.86 16.19 9.43
CA LYS A 23 7.52 16.64 9.87
C LYS A 23 6.86 17.52 8.81
N THR A 24 6.86 17.08 7.55
CA THR A 24 6.15 17.80 6.49
C THR A 24 4.65 17.62 6.72
N GLU A 25 3.88 18.71 6.77
CA GLU A 25 2.46 18.71 7.17
C GLU A 25 1.62 17.75 6.32
N ASP A 26 1.74 17.82 5.00
CA ASP A 26 1.10 16.89 4.05
C ASP A 26 2.03 15.73 3.63
N GLY A 27 3.04 15.45 4.46
CA GLY A 27 4.06 14.44 4.22
C GLY A 27 3.62 13.03 4.60
N GLY A 28 4.27 12.03 4.00
CA GLY A 28 3.96 10.61 4.20
C GLY A 28 4.09 10.15 5.65
N ASN A 29 4.93 10.79 6.48
CA ASN A 29 4.97 10.47 7.92
C ASN A 29 3.73 10.96 8.68
N MET A 30 3.18 12.11 8.28
CA MET A 30 2.12 12.79 9.02
C MET A 30 0.73 12.38 8.56
N THR A 31 0.59 12.00 7.29
CA THR A 31 -0.71 11.73 6.67
C THR A 31 -0.83 10.32 6.06
N GLY A 32 0.27 9.55 5.99
CA GLY A 32 0.30 8.25 5.34
C GLY A 32 0.17 7.06 6.29
N ILE A 33 -0.38 5.96 5.78
CA ILE A 33 -0.27 4.63 6.40
C ILE A 33 0.90 3.88 5.74
N GLY A 34 1.94 3.60 6.53
CA GLY A 34 3.12 2.87 6.06
C GLY A 34 2.90 1.36 5.92
N ILE A 35 3.07 0.83 4.71
CA ILE A 35 2.97 -0.61 4.43
C ILE A 35 4.34 -1.14 3.99
N GLU A 36 4.93 -2.01 4.81
CA GLU A 36 6.25 -2.61 4.55
C GLU A 36 6.13 -4.04 4.01
N MET A 37 6.60 -4.24 2.78
CA MET A 37 6.67 -5.56 2.15
C MET A 37 7.92 -6.32 2.62
N CYS A 38 7.71 -7.44 3.30
CA CYS A 38 8.78 -8.31 3.75
C CYS A 38 9.19 -9.24 2.61
N VAL A 39 10.28 -8.90 1.93
CA VAL A 39 10.85 -9.67 0.82
C VAL A 39 12.03 -10.52 1.31
N ASN A 40 11.74 -11.60 2.04
CA ASN A 40 12.78 -12.56 2.43
C ASN A 40 13.14 -13.49 1.24
N GLN A 41 14.32 -14.12 1.27
CA GLN A 41 14.82 -14.93 0.14
C GLN A 41 13.97 -16.19 -0.13
N THR A 42 13.27 -16.69 0.89
CA THR A 42 12.50 -17.93 0.82
C THR A 42 11.01 -17.72 0.56
N GLY A 43 10.51 -16.49 0.66
CA GLY A 43 9.10 -16.16 0.54
C GLY A 43 8.67 -15.92 -0.90
N ASP A 44 7.38 -16.11 -1.14
CA ASP A 44 6.79 -15.84 -2.45
C ASP A 44 6.58 -14.33 -2.64
N TYR A 45 7.50 -13.71 -3.40
CA TYR A 45 7.42 -12.29 -3.71
C TYR A 45 6.15 -11.92 -4.48
N GLN A 46 5.70 -12.77 -5.40
CA GLN A 46 4.48 -12.53 -6.15
C GLN A 46 3.29 -12.53 -5.21
N LYS A 47 3.24 -13.51 -4.30
CA LYS A 47 2.19 -13.58 -3.28
C LYS A 47 2.20 -12.37 -2.35
N THR A 48 3.40 -11.90 -1.99
CA THR A 48 3.57 -10.69 -1.18
C THR A 48 2.96 -9.48 -1.88
N LEU A 49 3.23 -9.28 -3.19
CA LEU A 49 2.62 -8.21 -3.97
C LEU A 49 1.08 -8.33 -4.02
N GLU A 50 0.55 -9.52 -4.25
CA GLU A 50 -0.91 -9.76 -4.24
C GLU A 50 -1.56 -9.44 -2.90
N ASN A 51 -0.94 -9.89 -1.80
CA ASN A 51 -1.42 -9.60 -0.45
C ASN A 51 -1.34 -8.09 -0.15
N THR A 52 -0.27 -7.44 -0.60
CA THR A 52 -0.11 -5.99 -0.50
C THR A 52 -1.22 -5.25 -1.24
N ALA A 53 -1.49 -5.64 -2.48
CA ALA A 53 -2.48 -4.98 -3.32
C ALA A 53 -3.89 -5.07 -2.71
N LYS A 54 -4.23 -6.22 -2.13
CA LYS A 54 -5.50 -6.41 -1.39
C LYS A 54 -5.57 -5.55 -0.14
N LEU A 55 -4.48 -5.44 0.62
CA LEU A 55 -4.44 -4.59 1.82
C LEU A 55 -4.62 -3.11 1.44
N ILE A 56 -3.88 -2.62 0.44
CA ILE A 56 -4.00 -1.25 -0.06
C ILE A 56 -5.44 -0.99 -0.51
N ALA A 57 -6.02 -1.85 -1.33
CA ALA A 57 -7.41 -1.69 -1.79
C ALA A 57 -8.42 -1.68 -0.63
N THR A 58 -8.20 -2.48 0.41
CA THR A 58 -9.05 -2.50 1.62
C THR A 58 -8.98 -1.16 2.37
N LEU A 59 -7.76 -0.63 2.58
CA LEU A 59 -7.56 0.66 3.23
C LEU A 59 -8.14 1.81 2.40
N MET A 60 -7.98 1.76 1.08
CA MET A 60 -8.56 2.76 0.18
C MET A 60 -10.08 2.81 0.29
N ILE A 61 -10.74 1.66 0.41
CA ILE A 61 -12.18 1.61 0.65
C ILE A 61 -12.54 2.16 2.03
N ALA A 62 -11.86 1.70 3.09
CA ALA A 62 -12.14 2.09 4.47
C ALA A 62 -11.96 3.60 4.73
N TYR A 63 -11.07 4.25 3.98
CA TYR A 63 -10.73 5.68 4.14
C TYR A 63 -11.19 6.56 2.97
N ASP A 64 -12.02 6.05 2.04
CA ASP A 64 -12.50 6.76 0.86
C ASP A 64 -11.37 7.42 0.02
N LEU A 65 -10.30 6.65 -0.24
CA LEU A 65 -9.13 7.09 -1.00
C LEU A 65 -9.17 6.61 -2.45
N GLY A 66 -8.53 7.40 -3.33
CA GLY A 66 -8.33 7.09 -4.75
C GLY A 66 -6.92 6.57 -5.07
N MET A 67 -6.72 6.11 -6.31
CA MET A 67 -5.42 5.57 -6.76
C MET A 67 -4.27 6.59 -6.71
N ASP A 68 -4.57 7.89 -6.73
CA ASP A 68 -3.60 8.98 -6.62
C ASP A 68 -2.96 9.05 -5.23
N GLU A 69 -3.63 8.51 -4.21
CA GLU A 69 -3.14 8.45 -2.82
C GLU A 69 -2.18 7.26 -2.60
N VAL A 70 -2.06 6.36 -3.57
CA VAL A 70 -1.07 5.28 -3.53
C VAL A 70 0.29 5.83 -3.95
N ARG A 71 1.12 6.15 -2.95
CA ARG A 71 2.45 6.75 -3.09
C ARG A 71 3.54 5.81 -2.59
N PHE A 72 4.74 5.92 -3.15
CA PHE A 72 5.93 5.21 -2.70
C PHE A 72 6.82 6.13 -1.86
N HIS A 73 7.70 5.55 -1.04
CA HIS A 73 8.71 6.32 -0.29
C HIS A 73 9.56 7.19 -1.24
N GLN A 74 9.84 6.72 -2.46
CA GLN A 74 10.50 7.53 -3.48
C GLN A 74 9.80 8.87 -3.76
N ASP A 75 8.48 8.93 -3.68
CA ASP A 75 7.71 10.15 -3.95
C ASP A 75 7.80 11.20 -2.83
N PHE A 76 8.34 10.83 -1.67
CA PHE A 76 8.48 11.70 -0.50
C PHE A 76 9.93 12.13 -0.25
N SER A 77 10.87 11.17 -0.20
CA SER A 77 12.27 11.45 0.11
C SER A 77 13.22 11.31 -1.07
N GLY A 78 12.75 10.82 -2.22
CA GLY A 78 13.59 10.48 -3.37
C GLY A 78 14.35 9.15 -3.23
N LYS A 79 14.30 8.49 -2.07
CA LYS A 79 14.90 7.17 -1.86
C LYS A 79 14.27 6.15 -2.80
N ILE A 80 15.07 5.38 -3.53
CA ILE A 80 14.58 4.29 -4.40
C ILE A 80 14.03 3.15 -3.52
N CYS A 81 12.76 3.29 -3.13
CA CYS A 81 12.05 2.40 -2.23
C CYS A 81 10.54 2.45 -2.56
N PRO A 82 9.88 1.30 -2.77
CA PRO A 82 10.38 -0.08 -2.62
C PRO A 82 11.37 -0.49 -3.73
N HIS A 83 12.59 -0.87 -3.33
CA HIS A 83 13.74 -0.99 -4.23
C HIS A 83 13.51 -2.01 -5.34
N ARG A 84 13.21 -3.27 -4.97
CA ARG A 84 13.00 -4.38 -5.91
C ARG A 84 11.89 -4.10 -6.92
N LEU A 85 10.77 -3.55 -6.45
CA LEU A 85 9.63 -3.21 -7.31
C LEU A 85 10.02 -2.17 -8.38
N ILE A 86 10.77 -1.13 -7.98
CA ILE A 86 11.21 -0.06 -8.89
C ILE A 86 12.29 -0.58 -9.85
N THR A 87 13.32 -1.25 -9.34
CA THR A 87 14.47 -1.69 -10.16
C THR A 87 14.12 -2.82 -11.12
N GLU A 88 13.14 -3.66 -10.79
CA GLU A 88 12.63 -4.69 -11.70
C GLU A 88 11.56 -4.15 -12.67
N GLY A 89 11.22 -2.85 -12.62
CA GLY A 89 10.25 -2.23 -13.55
C GLY A 89 8.80 -2.66 -13.32
N ARG A 90 8.47 -3.17 -12.13
CA ARG A 90 7.16 -3.77 -11.81
C ARG A 90 6.13 -2.80 -11.26
N VAL A 91 6.48 -1.52 -11.15
CA VAL A 91 5.57 -0.47 -10.61
C VAL A 91 4.23 -0.43 -11.35
N LYS A 92 4.25 -0.46 -12.69
CA LYS A 92 3.02 -0.43 -13.49
C LYS A 92 2.14 -1.66 -13.23
N GLU A 93 2.77 -2.84 -13.21
CA GLU A 93 2.09 -4.11 -12.93
C GLU A 93 1.43 -4.07 -11.54
N PHE A 94 2.16 -3.60 -10.53
CA PHE A 94 1.67 -3.52 -9.17
C PHE A 94 0.53 -2.51 -8.99
N ARG A 95 0.59 -1.34 -9.64
CA ARG A 95 -0.52 -0.39 -9.66
C ARG A 95 -1.79 -0.99 -10.26
N LEU A 96 -1.67 -1.80 -11.32
CA LEU A 96 -2.81 -2.51 -11.92
C LEU A 96 -3.38 -3.59 -10.97
N MET A 97 -2.54 -4.26 -10.18
CA MET A 97 -3.03 -5.20 -9.15
C MET A 97 -3.90 -4.49 -8.11
N ILE A 98 -3.46 -3.33 -7.63
CA ILE A 98 -4.19 -2.52 -6.65
C ILE A 98 -5.52 -2.06 -7.24
N GLU A 99 -5.48 -1.47 -8.44
CA GLU A 99 -6.68 -0.95 -9.12
C GLU A 99 -7.72 -2.06 -9.34
N LYS A 100 -7.28 -3.27 -9.71
CA LYS A 100 -8.16 -4.43 -9.86
C LYS A 100 -8.88 -4.81 -8.56
N GLU A 101 -8.16 -4.91 -7.45
CA GLU A 101 -8.77 -5.25 -6.15
C GLU A 101 -9.66 -4.10 -5.65
N TYR A 102 -9.25 -2.84 -5.84
CA TYR A 102 -10.03 -1.67 -5.46
C TYR A 102 -11.37 -1.62 -6.19
N ASN A 103 -11.38 -1.77 -7.52
CA ASN A 103 -12.61 -1.79 -8.30
C ASN A 103 -13.55 -2.93 -7.88
N LYS A 104 -12.99 -4.12 -7.65
CA LYS A 104 -13.74 -5.29 -7.17
C LYS A 104 -14.39 -5.02 -5.80
N TYR A 105 -13.67 -4.42 -4.85
CA TYR A 105 -14.24 -4.12 -3.52
C TYR A 105 -15.28 -3.00 -3.60
N LYS A 106 -15.06 -1.98 -4.42
CA LYS A 106 -16.03 -0.90 -4.67
C LYS A 106 -17.34 -1.41 -5.26
N GLU A 107 -17.28 -2.40 -6.14
CA GLU A 107 -18.48 -3.08 -6.66
C GLU A 107 -19.21 -3.88 -5.58
N GLN A 108 -18.47 -4.56 -4.70
CA GLN A 108 -19.03 -5.33 -3.59
C GLN A 108 -19.75 -4.44 -2.57
N GLU A 109 -19.18 -3.28 -2.22
CA GLU A 109 -19.83 -2.33 -1.32
C GLU A 109 -21.17 -1.82 -1.87
N LYS A 110 -21.20 -1.41 -3.14
CA LYS A 110 -22.45 -0.98 -3.80
C LYS A 110 -23.53 -2.06 -3.78
N GLN A 111 -23.14 -3.32 -3.95
CA GLN A 111 -24.06 -4.45 -3.88
C GLN A 111 -24.59 -4.71 -2.47
N ASN A 112 -23.81 -4.38 -1.43
CA ASN A 112 -24.22 -4.51 -0.04
C ASN A 112 -25.12 -3.37 0.41
N GLU A 113 -24.92 -2.15 -0.09
CA GLU A 113 -25.79 -0.99 0.17
C GLU A 113 -27.15 -1.07 -0.54
N SER A 114 -27.23 -1.83 -1.63
CA SER A 114 -28.45 -2.00 -2.43
C SER A 114 -29.37 -3.14 -1.93
N LYS A 115 -29.06 -3.76 -0.79
CA LYS A 115 -29.83 -4.84 -0.15
C LYS A 115 -30.44 -4.35 1.16
#